data_AF-A0A8S3Y7S6-F1
#
_entry.id   AF-A0A8S3Y7S6-F1
#
_cell.length_a   1.000
_cell.length_b   1.000
_cell.length_c   1.000
_cell.angle_alpha   90.00
_cell.angle_beta   90.00
_cell.angle_gamma   90.00
#
_symmetry.space_group_name_H-M   'P 1'
#
loop_
_entity.id
_entity.type
_entity.pdbx_description
1 polymer ?
#
loop_
_entity_poly.entity_id
_entity_poly.type
_entity_poly.pdbx_seq_one_letter_code
_entity_poly.pdbx_strand_id
1 'polypeptide(L)'
;MVSFRHEITNINSNVSEISNRVSDVEKRIACLEQQATDLPSQPGGSKVEDSIAELKCRLNERDQELLLNDLEISGVIEQKGENPLHLVTMLAAKIGTELDERDVVSARR
;
A
#
# COMPACT_ATOMS: atom_id res chain seq x y z
N MET A 1 -39.60 -55.70 29.02
CA MET A 1 -38.77 -56.02 27.84
C MET A 1 -38.96 -55.07 26.65
N VAL A 2 -40.14 -54.47 26.43
CA VAL A 2 -40.38 -53.60 25.25
C VAL A 2 -39.71 -52.21 25.37
N SER A 3 -39.64 -51.61 26.57
CA SER A 3 -39.00 -50.29 26.81
C SER A 3 -37.51 -50.28 26.45
N PHE A 4 -36.76 -51.29 26.88
CA PHE A 4 -35.32 -51.39 26.63
C PHE A 4 -35.00 -51.53 25.13
N ARG A 5 -35.84 -52.25 24.37
CA ARG A 5 -35.69 -52.33 22.91
C ARG A 5 -35.95 -50.99 22.23
N HIS A 6 -36.92 -50.23 22.74
CA HIS A 6 -37.24 -48.90 22.22
C HIS A 6 -36.10 -47.89 22.49
N GLU A 7 -35.53 -47.92 23.70
CA GLU A 7 -34.35 -47.12 24.06
C GLU A 7 -33.14 -47.45 23.18
N ILE A 8 -32.86 -48.74 22.92
CA ILE A 8 -31.79 -49.16 22.01
C ILE A 8 -32.04 -48.65 20.58
N THR A 9 -33.28 -48.73 20.07
CA THR A 9 -33.57 -48.21 18.73
C THR A 9 -33.40 -46.70 18.63
N ASN A 10 -33.75 -45.96 19.69
CA ASN A 10 -33.60 -44.51 19.75
C ASN A 10 -32.12 -44.09 19.86
N ILE A 11 -31.32 -44.84 20.63
CA ILE A 11 -29.88 -44.61 20.68
C ILE A 11 -29.24 -44.88 19.31
N ASN A 12 -29.63 -45.96 18.63
CA ASN A 12 -29.12 -46.28 17.29
C ASN A 12 -29.47 -45.20 16.25
N SER A 13 -30.69 -44.64 16.28
CA SER A 13 -31.03 -43.51 15.40
C SER A 13 -30.19 -42.28 15.69
N ASN A 14 -30.00 -41.94 16.97
CA ASN A 14 -29.20 -40.78 17.37
C ASN A 14 -27.72 -40.96 17.00
N VAL A 15 -27.17 -42.17 17.16
CA VAL A 15 -25.80 -42.49 16.73
C VAL A 15 -25.67 -42.36 15.22
N SER A 16 -26.66 -42.81 14.45
CA SER A 16 -26.67 -42.63 12.99
C SER A 16 -26.72 -41.15 12.58
N GLU A 17 -27.51 -40.34 13.27
CA GLU A 17 -27.61 -38.90 13.01
C GLU A 17 -26.30 -38.18 13.34
N ILE A 18 -25.69 -38.51 14.48
CA ILE A 18 -24.38 -37.97 14.87
C ILE A 18 -23.32 -38.37 13.85
N SER A 19 -23.31 -39.63 13.41
CA SER A 19 -22.37 -40.11 12.37
C SER A 19 -22.49 -39.28 11.09
N ASN A 20 -23.71 -39.03 10.62
CA ASN A 20 -23.94 -38.20 9.44
C ASN A 20 -23.44 -36.76 9.64
N ARG A 21 -23.71 -36.16 10.80
CA ARG A 21 -23.24 -34.80 11.13
C ARG A 21 -21.72 -34.71 11.20
N VAL A 22 -21.06 -35.74 11.74
CA VAL A 22 -19.60 -35.83 11.79
C VAL A 22 -19.04 -35.91 10.38
N SER A 23 -19.59 -36.77 9.51
CA SER A 23 -19.17 -36.85 8.11
C SER A 23 -19.34 -35.54 7.34
N ASP A 24 -20.41 -34.77 7.61
CA ASP A 24 -20.60 -33.46 6.96
C ASP A 24 -19.64 -32.39 7.50
N VAL A 25 -19.30 -32.43 8.79
CA VAL A 25 -18.28 -31.57 9.37
C VAL A 25 -16.90 -31.91 8.80
N GLU A 26 -16.56 -33.19 8.68
CA GLU A 26 -15.30 -33.65 8.07
C GLU A 26 -15.16 -33.16 6.62
N LYS A 27 -16.22 -33.24 5.82
CA LYS A 27 -16.22 -32.70 4.44
C LYS A 27 -16.00 -31.20 4.40
N ARG A 28 -16.62 -30.45 5.32
CA ARG A 28 -16.44 -28.99 5.41
C ARG A 28 -15.03 -28.63 5.84
N ILE A 29 -14.45 -29.36 6.79
CA ILE A 29 -13.07 -29.18 7.23
C ILE A 29 -12.12 -29.45 6.06
N ALA A 30 -12.28 -30.56 5.33
CA ALA A 30 -11.44 -30.87 4.18
C ALA A 30 -11.52 -29.77 3.08
N CYS A 31 -12.71 -29.22 2.83
CA CYS A 31 -12.88 -28.12 1.88
C CYS A 31 -12.19 -26.83 2.35
N LEU A 32 -12.29 -26.51 3.64
CA LEU A 32 -11.64 -25.34 4.23
C LEU A 32 -10.12 -25.50 4.29
N GLU A 33 -9.59 -26.69 4.58
CA GLU A 33 -8.16 -26.99 4.56
C GLU A 33 -7.58 -26.87 3.15
N GLN A 34 -8.30 -27.37 2.14
CA GLN A 34 -7.92 -27.18 0.73
C GLN A 34 -7.87 -25.69 0.37
N GLN A 35 -8.93 -24.94 0.72
CA GLN A 35 -8.98 -23.50 0.48
C GLN A 35 -7.85 -22.76 1.22
N ALA A 36 -7.59 -23.10 2.49
CA ALA A 36 -6.52 -22.51 3.29
C ALA A 36 -5.11 -22.85 2.76
N THR A 37 -4.94 -23.94 2.03
CA THR A 37 -3.69 -24.29 1.33
C THR A 37 -3.55 -23.53 0.01
N ASP A 38 -4.66 -23.20 -0.65
CA ASP A 38 -4.68 -22.41 -1.88
C ASP A 38 -4.54 -20.89 -1.62
N LEU A 39 -4.92 -20.39 -0.43
CA LEU A 39 -4.74 -18.98 -0.02
C LEU A 39 -3.28 -18.49 0.01
N PRO A 40 -2.29 -19.19 0.61
CA PRO A 40 -0.88 -18.79 0.57
C PRO A 40 -0.29 -18.91 -0.84
N SER A 41 -0.98 -19.62 -1.75
CA SER A 41 -0.60 -19.82 -3.14
C SER A 41 -1.15 -18.76 -4.08
N GLN A 42 -1.88 -17.74 -3.58
CA GLN A 42 -2.34 -16.62 -4.39
C GLN A 42 -1.16 -15.69 -4.73
N PRO A 43 -0.69 -15.63 -6.00
CA PRO A 43 0.37 -14.72 -6.44
C PRO A 43 -0.06 -13.23 -6.44
N GLY A 44 -1.23 -12.91 -5.88
CA GLY A 44 -1.76 -11.56 -5.79
C GLY A 44 -1.11 -10.71 -4.70
N GLY A 45 -0.72 -11.31 -3.56
CA GLY A 45 -0.03 -10.58 -2.48
C GLY A 45 1.35 -10.10 -2.93
N SER A 46 2.18 -11.03 -3.43
CA SER A 46 3.54 -10.74 -3.93
C SER A 46 3.52 -9.73 -5.07
N LYS A 47 2.66 -9.87 -6.09
CA LYS A 47 2.64 -8.94 -7.23
C LYS A 47 2.22 -7.52 -6.83
N VAL A 48 1.28 -7.39 -5.90
CA VAL A 48 0.85 -6.09 -5.40
C VAL A 48 1.95 -5.48 -4.54
N GLU A 49 2.61 -6.27 -3.68
CA GLU A 49 3.76 -5.82 -2.88
C GLU A 49 4.94 -5.40 -3.76
N ASP A 50 5.28 -6.17 -4.79
CA ASP A 50 6.32 -5.86 -5.78
C ASP A 50 5.97 -4.58 -6.55
N SER A 51 4.71 -4.43 -6.99
CA SER A 51 4.24 -3.21 -7.67
C SER A 51 4.30 -2.00 -6.75
N ILE A 52 3.95 -2.16 -5.46
CA ILE A 52 4.07 -1.09 -4.46
C ILE A 52 5.54 -0.71 -4.26
N ALA A 53 6.46 -1.67 -4.21
CA ALA A 53 7.89 -1.41 -4.07
C ALA A 53 8.44 -0.67 -5.30
N GLU A 54 8.08 -1.10 -6.51
CA GLU A 54 8.48 -0.43 -7.76
C GLU A 54 7.95 1.00 -7.82
N LEU A 55 6.66 1.20 -7.51
CA LEU A 55 6.05 2.53 -7.49
C LEU A 55 6.70 3.45 -6.45
N LYS A 56 7.05 2.94 -5.27
CA LYS A 56 7.79 3.71 -4.27
C LYS A 56 9.17 4.14 -4.77
N CYS A 57 9.89 3.24 -5.44
CA CYS A 57 11.20 3.56 -6.03
C CYS A 57 11.07 4.68 -7.07
N ARG A 58 10.10 4.55 -7.99
CA ARG A 58 9.83 5.56 -9.03
C ARG A 58 9.40 6.91 -8.46
N LEU A 59 8.63 6.91 -7.37
CA LEU A 59 8.22 8.13 -6.68
C LEU A 59 9.45 8.83 -6.07
N ASN A 60 10.32 8.08 -5.41
CA ASN A 60 11.55 8.61 -4.84
C ASN A 60 12.51 9.17 -5.91
N GLU A 61 12.64 8.51 -7.06
CA GLU A 61 13.41 9.01 -8.21
C GLU A 61 12.82 10.32 -8.76
N ARG A 62 11.49 10.37 -8.94
CA ARG A 62 10.76 11.58 -9.36
C ARG A 62 10.95 12.73 -8.38
N ASP A 63 10.87 12.47 -7.08
CA ASP A 63 11.06 13.50 -6.05
C ASP A 63 12.50 14.04 -6.08
N GLN A 64 13.50 13.18 -6.27
CA GLN A 64 14.89 13.61 -6.45
C GLN A 64 15.08 14.43 -7.73
N GLU A 65 14.46 14.02 -8.84
CA GLU A 65 14.49 14.79 -10.11
C GLU A 65 13.91 16.20 -9.93
N LEU A 66 12.84 16.35 -9.13
CA LEU A 66 12.25 17.66 -8.84
C LEU A 66 13.21 18.55 -8.03
N LEU A 67 13.91 17.98 -7.04
CA LEU A 67 14.88 18.72 -6.23
C LEU A 67 16.10 19.20 -7.03
N LEU A 68 16.47 18.55 -8.14
CA LEU A 68 17.59 18.99 -8.98
C LEU A 68 17.37 20.37 -9.61
N ASN A 69 16.10 20.78 -9.79
CA ASN A 69 15.75 22.08 -10.35
C ASN A 69 15.53 23.16 -9.28
N ASP A 70 15.47 22.77 -8.00
CA ASP A 70 15.33 23.71 -6.90
C ASP A 70 16.70 24.29 -6.54
N LEU A 71 16.79 25.61 -6.43
CA LEU A 71 18.01 26.33 -6.03
C LEU A 71 17.83 26.98 -4.66
N GLU A 72 18.73 26.65 -3.74
CA GLU A 72 18.80 27.32 -2.44
C GLU A 72 19.84 28.45 -2.50
N ILE A 73 19.38 29.68 -2.23
CA ILE A 73 20.24 30.87 -2.22
C ILE A 73 20.30 31.40 -0.79
N SER A 74 21.51 31.39 -0.23
CA SER A 74 21.79 31.85 1.14
C SER A 74 22.65 33.12 1.15
N GLY A 75 22.54 33.90 2.24
CA GLY A 75 23.41 35.06 2.49
C GLY A 75 23.02 36.33 1.72
N VAL A 76 21.79 36.42 1.22
CA VAL A 76 21.28 37.61 0.55
C VAL A 76 20.74 38.59 1.58
N ILE A 77 21.15 39.85 1.47
CA ILE A 77 20.64 40.94 2.32
C ILE A 77 19.34 41.42 1.68
N GLU A 78 18.21 41.10 2.31
CA GLU A 78 16.88 41.49 1.82
C GLU A 78 16.32 42.70 2.59
N GLN A 79 15.64 43.59 1.87
CA GLN A 79 14.82 44.65 2.48
C GLN A 79 13.35 44.23 2.57
N LYS A 80 12.64 44.78 3.56
CA LYS A 80 11.23 44.45 3.82
C LYS A 80 10.36 44.86 2.63
N GLY A 81 9.74 43.88 1.98
CA GLY A 81 8.82 44.10 0.86
C GLY A 81 9.44 43.92 -0.53
N GLU A 82 10.71 43.52 -0.63
CA GLU A 82 11.31 43.15 -1.92
C GLU A 82 10.69 41.88 -2.48
N ASN A 83 10.58 41.81 -3.81
CA ASN A 83 10.10 40.64 -4.51
C ASN A 83 11.25 39.63 -4.68
N PRO A 84 11.14 38.39 -4.18
CA PRO A 84 12.18 37.38 -4.30
C PRO A 84 12.53 37.05 -5.75
N LEU A 85 11.57 37.13 -6.69
CA LEU A 85 11.84 36.90 -8.12
C LEU A 85 12.86 37.91 -8.67
N HIS A 86 12.66 39.19 -8.34
CA HIS A 86 13.57 40.26 -8.78
C HIS A 86 14.97 40.11 -8.18
N LEU A 87 15.05 39.64 -6.93
CA LEU A 87 16.32 39.38 -6.25
C LEU A 87 17.11 38.28 -6.94
N VAL A 88 16.45 37.18 -7.32
CA VAL A 88 17.06 36.07 -8.07
C VAL A 88 17.55 36.53 -9.44
N THR A 89 16.75 37.32 -10.17
CA THR A 89 17.17 37.88 -11.47
C THR A 89 18.39 38.80 -11.35
N MET A 90 18.42 39.68 -10.33
CA MET A 90 19.59 40.53 -10.08
C MET A 90 20.83 39.73 -9.70
N LEU A 91 20.67 38.67 -8.91
CA LEU A 91 21.77 37.77 -8.54
C LEU A 91 22.29 37.00 -9.76
N ALA A 92 21.40 36.48 -10.60
CA ALA A 92 21.77 35.80 -11.84
C ALA A 92 22.58 36.74 -12.76
N ALA A 93 22.09 37.97 -12.97
CA ALA A 93 22.80 38.98 -13.75
C ALA A 93 24.18 39.31 -13.16
N LYS A 94 24.31 39.32 -11.82
CA LYS A 94 25.59 39.56 -11.14
C LYS A 94 26.59 38.42 -11.28
N ILE A 95 26.12 37.19 -11.46
CA ILE A 95 26.95 35.99 -11.68
C ILE A 95 27.24 35.79 -13.18
N GLY A 96 26.59 36.58 -14.06
CA GLY A 96 26.77 36.51 -15.51
C GLY A 96 25.83 35.51 -16.19
N THR A 97 24.71 35.18 -15.55
CA THR A 97 23.66 34.31 -16.10
C THR A 97 22.44 35.16 -16.43
N GLU A 98 21.94 35.06 -17.66
CA GLU A 98 20.66 35.65 -18.06
C GLU A 98 19.53 34.70 -17.62
N LEU A 99 18.59 35.21 -16.84
CA LEU A 99 17.52 34.43 -16.25
C LEU A 99 16.22 35.22 -16.37
N ASP A 100 15.28 34.71 -17.18
CA ASP A 100 14.00 35.35 -17.45
C ASP A 100 12.94 34.93 -16.41
N GLU A 101 11.89 35.75 -16.26
CA GLU A 101 10.77 35.43 -15.36
C GLU A 101 10.05 34.12 -15.71
N ARG A 102 10.22 33.62 -16.95
CA ARG A 102 9.65 32.34 -17.41
C ARG A 102 10.49 31.14 -17.00
N ASP A 103 11.76 31.34 -16.66
CA ASP A 103 12.68 30.28 -16.25
C ASP A 103 12.46 29.92 -14.77
N VAL A 104 11.86 30.82 -13.98
CA VAL A 104 11.57 30.61 -12.57
C VAL A 104 10.12 30.15 -12.38
N VAL A 105 9.95 28.90 -11.96
CA VAL A 105 8.62 28.35 -11.65
C VAL A 105 8.03 28.98 -10.38
N SER A 106 8.85 29.14 -9.33
CA SER A 106 8.44 29.78 -8.07
C SER A 106 9.68 30.21 -7.29
N ALA A 107 9.63 31.41 -6.70
CA ALA A 107 10.65 31.90 -5.78
C ALA A 107 10.01 32.16 -4.41
N ARG A 108 10.50 31.46 -3.39
CA ARG A 108 10.01 31.55 -2.02
C ARG A 108 11.16 31.86 -1.06
N ARG A 109 10.83 32.54 0.04
CA ARG A 109 11.71 32.74 1.19
C ARG A 109 11.63 31.54 2.12
#